data_AF-A0A961C229-F1
#
_entry.id   AF-A0A961C229-F1
#
_cell.length_a   1.000
_cell.length_b   1.000
_cell.length_c   1.000
_cell.angle_alpha   90.00
_cell.angle_beta   90.00
_cell.angle_gamma   90.00
#
_symmetry.space_group_name_H-M   'P 1'
#
loop_
_entity.id
_entity.type
_entity.pdbx_description
1 polymer ?
#
loop_
_entity_poly.entity_id
_entity_poly.type
_entity_poly.pdbx_seq_one_letter_code
_entity_poly.pdbx_strand_id
1 'polypeptide(L)'
;VGGRAAIDIGARLARLAEHAQVVVVTHLPQVAAFADQHLVVTKTDDGSVSQSDVRVVEARDREREIARMMAGTDSAAAVRHARELLADARARRTACDD
;
A
#
# COMPACT_ATOMS: atom_id res chain seq x y z
N VAL A 1 -6.61 12.70 6.10
CA VAL A 1 -6.07 11.84 7.19
C VAL A 1 -4.64 11.49 6.82
N GLY A 2 -3.64 11.74 7.65
CA GLY A 2 -2.23 11.52 7.30
C GLY A 2 -1.34 11.27 8.52
N GLY A 3 -0.10 10.83 8.29
CA GLY A 3 0.86 10.54 9.37
C GLY A 3 0.43 9.37 10.26
N ARG A 4 0.52 9.54 11.58
CA ARG A 4 0.23 8.47 12.57
C ARG A 4 -1.20 7.94 12.48
N ALA A 5 -2.18 8.81 12.23
CA ALA A 5 -3.57 8.40 12.10
C ALA A 5 -3.77 7.39 10.95
N ALA A 6 -3.04 7.54 9.84
CA ALA A 6 -3.11 6.61 8.71
C ALA A 6 -2.51 5.24 9.06
N ILE A 7 -1.45 5.21 9.88
CA ILE A 7 -0.87 3.97 10.41
C ILE A 7 -1.87 3.24 11.31
N ASP A 8 -2.51 3.97 12.24
CA ASP A 8 -3.48 3.37 13.16
C ASP A 8 -4.73 2.85 12.42
N ILE A 9 -5.15 3.54 11.35
CA ILE A 9 -6.21 3.07 10.45
C ILE A 9 -5.78 1.79 9.72
N GLY A 10 -4.58 1.78 9.13
CA GLY A 10 -4.04 0.60 8.45
C GLY A 10 -4.00 -0.62 9.36
N ALA A 11 -3.53 -0.45 10.61
CA ALA A 11 -3.51 -1.51 11.61
C ALA A 11 -4.92 -2.03 11.96
N ARG A 12 -5.90 -1.14 12.16
CA ARG A 12 -7.29 -1.54 12.45
C ARG A 12 -7.94 -2.28 11.28
N LEU A 13 -7.66 -1.85 10.04
CA LEU A 13 -8.14 -2.50 8.83
C LEU A 13 -7.53 -3.90 8.68
N ALA A 14 -6.24 -4.05 8.96
CA ALA A 14 -5.58 -5.36 8.96
C ALA A 14 -6.21 -6.31 9.99
N ARG A 15 -6.49 -5.83 11.21
CA ARG A 15 -7.19 -6.62 12.23
C ARG A 15 -8.60 -7.04 11.81
N LEU A 16 -9.34 -6.12 11.17
CA LEU A 16 -10.66 -6.47 10.62
C LEU A 16 -10.55 -7.53 9.52
N ALA A 17 -9.46 -7.49 8.74
CA ALA A 17 -9.21 -8.41 7.63
C ALA A 17 -9.00 -9.88 8.08
N GLU A 18 -8.67 -10.10 9.36
CA GLU A 18 -8.59 -11.45 9.95
C GLU A 18 -9.95 -12.15 10.01
N HIS A 19 -11.05 -11.40 9.99
CA HIS A 19 -12.41 -11.93 10.16
C HIS A 19 -13.37 -11.58 9.02
N ALA A 20 -12.99 -10.67 8.13
CA ALA A 20 -13.80 -10.25 7.00
C ALA A 20 -12.93 -9.84 5.82
N GLN A 21 -13.45 -9.96 4.59
CA GLN A 21 -12.74 -9.39 3.44
C GLN A 21 -12.88 -7.87 3.45
N VAL A 22 -11.75 -7.16 3.54
CA VAL A 22 -11.70 -5.69 3.52
C VAL A 22 -11.08 -5.22 2.21
N VAL A 23 -11.84 -4.42 1.45
CA VAL A 23 -11.35 -3.78 0.20
C VAL A 23 -11.22 -2.29 0.44
N VAL A 24 -10.03 -1.73 0.19
CA VAL A 24 -9.73 -0.31 0.44
C VAL A 24 -9.13 0.30 -0.82
N VAL A 25 -9.72 1.41 -1.27
CA VAL A 25 -9.12 2.29 -2.27
C VAL A 25 -8.45 3.44 -1.52
N THR A 26 -7.13 3.58 -1.65
CA THR A 26 -6.36 4.59 -0.92
C THR A 26 -5.18 5.09 -1.72
N HIS A 27 -4.85 6.37 -1.54
CA HIS A 27 -3.61 6.97 -2.02
C HIS A 27 -2.56 7.08 -0.90
N LEU A 28 -2.89 6.65 0.33
CA LEU A 28 -2.00 6.77 1.48
C LEU A 28 -1.08 5.54 1.55
N PRO A 29 0.24 5.71 1.39
CA PRO A 29 1.19 4.60 1.47
C PRO A 29 1.16 3.94 2.85
N GLN A 30 0.89 4.72 3.90
CA GLN A 30 0.78 4.23 5.28
C GLN A 30 -0.34 3.23 5.47
N VAL A 31 -1.44 3.34 4.71
CA VAL A 31 -2.55 2.38 4.77
C VAL A 31 -2.26 1.18 3.87
N ALA A 32 -1.80 1.43 2.64
CA ALA A 32 -1.49 0.38 1.67
C ALA A 32 -0.39 -0.60 2.15
N ALA A 33 0.52 -0.14 3.01
CA ALA A 33 1.55 -0.97 3.62
C ALA A 33 1.00 -2.13 4.47
N PHE A 34 -0.21 -2.00 5.04
CA PHE A 34 -0.82 -3.03 5.88
C PHE A 34 -1.57 -4.11 5.10
N ALA A 35 -1.89 -3.87 3.82
CA ALA A 35 -2.68 -4.79 3.01
C ALA A 35 -1.97 -6.14 2.78
N ASP A 36 -2.74 -7.23 2.79
CA ASP A 36 -2.27 -8.57 2.38
C ASP A 36 -1.99 -8.65 0.89
N GLN A 37 -2.82 -7.99 0.10
CA GLN A 37 -2.71 -7.88 -1.35
C GLN A 37 -2.74 -6.40 -1.74
N HIS A 38 -1.82 -5.99 -2.60
CA HIS A 38 -1.77 -4.62 -3.10
C HIS A 38 -2.05 -4.66 -4.60
N LEU A 39 -3.11 -3.98 -5.04
CA LEU A 39 -3.45 -3.82 -6.44
C LEU A 39 -3.22 -2.36 -6.83
N VAL A 40 -2.66 -2.16 -8.03
CA VAL A 40 -2.47 -0.85 -8.61
C VAL A 40 -3.40 -0.71 -9.80
N VAL A 41 -4.20 0.35 -9.78
CA VAL A 41 -5.05 0.75 -10.90
C VAL A 41 -4.26 1.73 -11.75
N THR A 42 -4.11 1.45 -13.04
CA THR A 42 -3.48 2.36 -14.00
C THR A 42 -4.45 2.72 -15.10
N LYS A 43 -4.39 3.97 -15.55
CA LYS A 43 -5.14 4.43 -16.72
C LYS A 43 -4.21 4.42 -17.92
N THR A 44 -4.56 3.68 -18.97
CA THR A 44 -3.93 3.78 -20.29
C THR A 44 -4.83 4.60 -21.20
N ASP A 45 -4.23 5.52 -21.94
CA ASP A 45 -4.92 6.37 -22.90
C ASP A 45 -4.20 6.22 -24.24
N ASP A 46 -4.87 5.59 -25.20
CA ASP A 46 -4.37 5.42 -26.58
C ASP A 46 -4.87 6.52 -27.53
N GLY A 47 -5.49 7.58 -26.98
CA GLY A 47 -6.04 8.70 -27.73
C GLY A 47 -7.44 8.47 -28.28
N SER A 48 -8.02 7.27 -28.11
CA SER A 48 -9.38 6.94 -28.57
C SER A 48 -10.31 6.48 -27.45
N VAL A 49 -9.79 5.73 -26.48
CA VAL A 49 -10.54 5.24 -25.32
C VAL A 49 -9.63 5.24 -24.08
N SER A 50 -10.12 5.81 -22.98
CA SER A 50 -9.46 5.69 -21.67
C SER A 50 -9.82 4.34 -21.05
N GLN A 51 -8.87 3.40 -21.01
CA GLN A 51 -9.03 2.10 -20.35
C GLN A 51 -8.38 2.10 -18.96
N SER A 52 -9.04 1.46 -17.99
CA SER A 52 -8.46 1.19 -16.67
C SER A 52 -7.98 -0.24 -16.62
N ASP A 53 -6.72 -0.43 -16.24
CA ASP A 53 -6.08 -1.71 -15.98
C ASP A 53 -5.84 -1.87 -14.47
N VAL A 54 -5.88 -3.10 -13.98
CA VAL A 54 -5.62 -3.44 -12.58
C VAL A 54 -4.61 -4.59 -12.55
N ARG A 55 -3.50 -4.39 -11.85
CA ARG A 55 -2.50 -5.42 -11.63
C ARG A 55 -2.20 -5.60 -10.15
N VAL A 56 -1.92 -6.84 -9.75
CA VAL A 56 -1.36 -7.15 -8.43
C VAL A 56 0.11 -6.72 -8.41
N VAL A 57 0.56 -6.13 -7.31
CA VAL A 57 1.95 -5.73 -7.10
C VAL A 57 2.56 -6.44 -5.90
N GLU A 58 3.65 -7.15 -6.14
CA GLU A 58 4.30 -8.01 -5.16
C GLU A 58 5.78 -7.66 -4.99
N ALA A 59 6.37 -8.10 -3.88
CA ALA A 59 7.79 -7.98 -3.58
C ALA A 59 8.38 -6.60 -3.95
N ARG A 60 9.31 -6.55 -4.91
CA ARG A 60 9.99 -5.31 -5.33
C ARG A 60 9.06 -4.32 -6.04
N ASP A 61 8.04 -4.79 -6.75
CA ASP A 61 7.04 -3.90 -7.35
C ASP A 61 6.19 -3.23 -6.28
N ARG A 62 5.88 -3.95 -5.20
CA ARG A 62 5.18 -3.37 -4.05
C ARG A 62 6.03 -2.30 -3.36
N GLU A 63 7.33 -2.53 -3.19
CA GLU A 63 8.25 -1.51 -2.63
C GLU A 63 8.31 -0.24 -3.50
N ARG A 64 8.45 -0.41 -4.83
CA ARG A 64 8.46 0.69 -5.79
C ARG A 64 7.15 1.46 -5.78
N GLU A 65 6.02 0.76 -5.72
CA GLU A 65 4.71 1.41 -5.67
C GLU A 65 4.54 2.24 -4.40
N ILE A 66 4.88 1.69 -3.23
CA ILE A 66 4.81 2.44 -1.98
C ILE A 66 5.75 3.64 -2.03
N ALA A 67 6.97 3.49 -2.57
CA ALA A 67 7.89 4.61 -2.78
C ALA A 67 7.28 5.70 -3.68
N ARG A 68 6.65 5.31 -4.79
CA ARG A 68 5.93 6.21 -5.70
C ARG A 68 4.79 6.94 -4.98
N MET A 69 3.99 6.24 -4.17
CA MET A 69 2.91 6.85 -3.38
C MET A 69 3.44 7.87 -2.35
N MET A 70 4.63 7.65 -1.81
CA MET A 70 5.26 8.53 -0.82
C MET A 70 5.91 9.77 -1.43
N ALA A 71 6.70 9.57 -2.50
CA ALA A 71 7.63 10.58 -3.02
C ALA A 71 7.35 10.98 -4.48
N GLY A 72 6.33 10.41 -5.11
CA GLY A 72 6.06 10.56 -6.55
C GLY A 72 7.10 9.89 -7.46
N THR A 73 8.14 9.27 -6.88
CA THR A 73 9.27 8.66 -7.60
C THR A 73 9.70 7.38 -6.88
N ASP A 74 10.40 6.50 -7.58
CA ASP A 74 11.00 5.28 -7.04
C ASP A 74 12.51 5.44 -6.77
N SER A 75 12.93 6.65 -6.40
CA SER A 75 14.33 6.93 -6.06
C SER A 75 14.84 5.97 -4.97
N ALA A 76 16.15 5.73 -4.94
CA ALA A 76 16.75 4.81 -3.97
C ALA A 76 16.43 5.20 -2.50
N ALA A 77 16.32 6.50 -2.20
CA ALA A 77 15.91 6.97 -0.89
C ALA A 77 14.43 6.67 -0.59
N ALA A 78 13.54 6.90 -1.56
CA ALA A 78 12.12 6.60 -1.43
C ALA A 78 11.88 5.09 -1.24
N VAL A 79 12.58 4.23 -1.99
CA VAL A 79 12.49 2.77 -1.85
C VAL A 79 13.00 2.30 -0.49
N ARG A 80 14.08 2.88 0.05
CA ARG A 80 14.53 2.57 1.42
C ARG A 80 13.45 2.90 2.44
N HIS A 81 12.86 4.09 2.34
CA HIS A 81 11.81 4.51 3.27
C HIS A 81 10.53 3.66 3.13
N ALA A 82 10.18 3.27 1.91
CA ALA A 82 9.08 2.34 1.66
C ALA A 82 9.30 0.96 2.31
N ARG A 83 10.54 0.44 2.27
CA ARG A 83 10.89 -0.82 2.95
C ARG A 83 10.73 -0.73 4.45
N GLU A 84 11.17 0.37 5.06
CA GLU A 84 10.99 0.61 6.50
C GLU A 84 9.50 0.61 6.88
N LEU A 85 8.67 1.32 6.10
CA LEU A 85 7.23 1.37 6.32
C LEU A 85 6.58 -0.02 6.18
N LEU A 86 6.96 -0.78 5.15
CA LEU A 86 6.45 -2.15 4.95
C LEU A 86 6.90 -3.09 6.06
N ALA A 87 8.11 -2.94 6.59
CA ALA A 87 8.60 -3.73 7.72
C ALA A 87 7.86 -3.40 9.01
N ASP A 88 7.67 -2.11 9.34
CA ASP A 88 6.89 -1.68 10.50
C ASP A 88 5.43 -2.16 10.42
N ALA A 89 4.81 -2.05 9.26
CA ALA A 89 3.44 -2.55 9.05
C ALA A 89 3.34 -4.06 9.27
N ARG A 90 4.31 -4.85 8.77
CA ARG A 90 4.37 -6.30 9.02
C ARG A 90 4.54 -6.63 10.50
N ALA A 91 5.48 -5.96 11.18
CA ALA A 91 5.73 -6.21 12.60
C ALA A 91 4.51 -5.88 13.49
N ARG A 92 3.77 -4.82 13.15
CA ARG A 92 2.54 -4.43 13.88
C ARG A 92 1.38 -5.39 13.67
N ARG A 93 1.32 -6.07 12.51
CA ARG A 93 0.33 -7.12 12.28
C ARG A 93 0.60 -8.32 13.17
N THR A 94 1.83 -8.82 13.16
CA THR A 94 2.22 -9.99 13.97
C THR A 94 2.11 -9.73 15.48
N ALA A 95 2.37 -8.51 15.94
CA ALA A 95 2.27 -8.16 17.36
C ALA A 95 0.82 -8.05 17.87
N CYS A 96 -0.19 -8.10 16.99
CA CYS A 96 -1.60 -8.12 17.38
C CYS A 96 -2.16 -9.55 17.48
N ASP A 97 -1.41 -10.53 17.00
CA ASP A 97 -1.79 -11.95 17.00
C ASP A 97 -1.49 -12.65 18.35
N ASP A 98 -0.79 -11.97 19.27
CA ASP A 98 -0.47 -12.39 20.65
C ASP A 98 -1.32 -11.63 21.70
#